data_AF-A0A4P9YWB6-F1
#
_entry.id   AF-A0A4P9YWB6-F1
#
_cell.length_a   1.000
_cell.length_b   1.000
_cell.length_c   1.000
_cell.angle_alpha   90.00
_cell.angle_beta   90.00
_cell.angle_gamma   90.00
#
_symmetry.space_group_name_H-M   'P 1'
#
loop_
_entity.id
_entity.type
_entity.pdbx_description
1 polymer ?
#
loop_
_entity_poly.entity_id
_entity_poly.type
_entity_poly.pdbx_seq_one_letter_code
_entity_poly.pdbx_strand_id
1 'polypeptide(L)'
;MPPVDNNFDTTLAEACRSLARRWDAARAADQLDFSPEDVAHFSTNQKVAFLEAMIDYPPLPADKLAAMDRCYAWSSIANAEIRFAWQMLCLAAAYTPIYPQVVTFLGEQGRMKSLNKVDAPLARSTFDKYRAGYHPIAVRMVESDFDASTRAST
;
A
#
# COMPACT_ATOMS: atom_id res chain seq x y z
N MET A 1 18.40 -6.75 -14.14
CA MET A 1 17.40 -6.84 -15.22
C MET A 1 18.01 -7.59 -16.40
N PRO A 2 17.23 -8.15 -17.34
CA PRO A 2 17.77 -8.59 -18.63
C PRO A 2 18.41 -7.40 -19.38
N PRO A 3 19.35 -7.63 -20.31
CA PRO A 3 20.10 -6.57 -21.00
C PRO A 3 19.38 -5.99 -22.24
N VAL A 4 18.08 -6.25 -22.39
CA VAL A 4 17.26 -5.78 -23.53
C VAL A 4 16.04 -5.07 -22.97
N ASP A 5 15.95 -3.76 -23.22
CA ASP A 5 14.77 -2.96 -22.88
C ASP A 5 13.70 -3.13 -23.97
N ASN A 6 12.55 -3.67 -23.56
CA ASN A 6 11.40 -3.82 -24.44
C ASN A 6 10.63 -2.48 -24.53
N ASN A 7 10.38 -2.01 -25.74
CA ASN A 7 9.67 -0.75 -25.97
C ASN A 7 8.15 -0.95 -25.87
N PHE A 8 7.58 -0.65 -24.69
CA PHE A 8 6.14 -0.76 -24.42
C PHE A 8 5.39 0.56 -24.69
N ASP A 9 4.09 0.50 -24.98
CA ASP A 9 3.23 1.68 -24.85
C ASP A 9 3.16 2.07 -23.36
N THR A 10 3.49 3.32 -23.07
CA THR A 10 3.54 3.87 -21.71
C THR A 10 2.41 4.85 -21.41
N THR A 11 1.50 5.12 -22.37
CA THR A 11 0.48 6.18 -22.30
C THR A 11 -0.40 6.07 -21.05
N LEU A 12 -0.93 4.88 -20.76
CA LEU A 12 -1.78 4.64 -19.58
C LEU A 12 -1.03 4.79 -18.25
N ALA A 13 0.26 4.46 -18.24
CA ALA A 13 1.13 4.57 -17.06
C ALA A 13 1.63 6.00 -16.84
N GLU A 14 1.77 6.80 -17.90
CA GLU A 14 2.20 8.19 -17.79
C GLU A 14 1.16 9.08 -17.11
N ALA A 15 -0.13 8.82 -17.31
CA ALA A 15 -1.20 9.44 -16.53
C ALA A 15 -1.03 9.16 -15.01
N CYS A 16 -0.74 7.90 -14.65
CA CYS A 16 -0.51 7.47 -13.27
C CYS A 16 0.72 8.17 -12.66
N ARG A 17 1.85 8.16 -13.38
CA ARG A 17 3.10 8.84 -12.98
C ARG A 17 2.96 10.36 -12.92
N SER A 18 2.11 10.96 -13.76
CA SER A 18 1.81 12.41 -13.74
C SER A 18 1.06 12.80 -12.48
N LEU A 19 0.02 12.03 -12.11
CA LEU A 19 -0.71 12.25 -10.86
C LEU A 19 0.18 12.00 -9.63
N ALA A 20 1.03 10.97 -9.66
CA ALA A 20 2.01 10.71 -8.59
C ALA A 20 2.98 11.89 -8.39
N ARG A 21 3.53 12.45 -9.49
CA ARG A 21 4.38 13.65 -9.43
C ARG A 21 3.65 14.89 -8.90
N ARG A 22 2.36 15.07 -9.20
CA ARG A 22 1.56 16.16 -8.60
C ARG A 22 1.47 15.98 -7.07
N TRP A 23 1.18 14.77 -6.59
CA TRP A 23 1.10 14.48 -5.15
C TRP A 23 2.46 14.56 -4.43
N ASP A 24 3.55 14.20 -5.11
CA ASP A 24 4.92 14.40 -4.63
C ASP A 24 5.28 15.89 -4.50
N ALA A 25 5.03 16.69 -5.54
CA ALA A 25 5.27 18.14 -5.49
C ALA A 25 4.40 18.85 -4.43
N ALA A 26 3.19 18.34 -4.15
CA ALA A 26 2.27 18.88 -3.16
C ALA A 26 2.61 18.52 -1.69
N ARG A 27 3.70 17.77 -1.41
CA ARG A 27 4.12 17.33 -0.06
C ARG A 27 4.13 18.45 0.99
N ALA A 28 4.55 19.66 0.61
CA ALA A 28 4.67 20.82 1.48
C ALA A 28 3.66 21.94 1.16
N ALA A 29 2.65 21.68 0.33
CA ALA A 29 1.65 22.68 -0.05
C ALA A 29 0.51 22.76 0.99
N ASP A 30 0.18 23.97 1.42
CA ASP A 30 -0.96 24.23 2.31
C ASP A 30 -2.30 24.04 1.59
N GLN A 31 -2.40 24.54 0.36
CA GLN A 31 -3.55 24.34 -0.52
C GLN A 31 -3.28 23.17 -1.48
N LEU A 32 -4.26 22.28 -1.61
CA LEU A 32 -4.21 21.09 -2.44
C LEU A 32 -5.24 21.19 -3.57
N ASP A 33 -4.76 21.18 -4.82
CA ASP A 33 -5.60 21.21 -6.03
C ASP A 33 -5.72 19.78 -6.61
N PHE A 34 -6.59 19.00 -5.97
CA PHE A 34 -6.95 17.63 -6.33
C PHE A 34 -8.47 17.45 -6.20
N SER A 35 -9.04 16.62 -7.06
CA SER A 35 -10.49 16.33 -7.07
C SER A 35 -10.74 14.88 -7.47
N PRO A 36 -11.90 14.27 -7.13
CA PRO A 36 -12.22 12.89 -7.50
C PRO A 36 -12.02 12.56 -9.00
N GLU A 37 -12.17 13.57 -9.87
CA GLU A 37 -11.99 13.46 -11.32
C GLU A 37 -10.56 13.05 -11.74
N ASP A 38 -9.53 13.37 -10.93
CA ASP A 38 -8.13 12.97 -11.21
C ASP A 38 -7.98 11.46 -11.40
N VAL A 39 -8.86 10.67 -10.75
CA VAL A 39 -8.88 9.20 -10.81
C VAL A 39 -10.20 8.64 -11.32
N ALA A 40 -11.18 9.47 -11.70
CA ALA A 40 -12.48 8.99 -12.19
C ALA A 40 -12.31 8.14 -13.47
N HIS A 41 -11.48 8.61 -14.40
CA HIS A 41 -11.17 7.90 -15.65
C HIS A 41 -10.17 6.75 -15.50
N PHE A 42 -9.56 6.54 -14.32
CA PHE A 42 -8.58 5.46 -14.13
C PHE A 42 -9.29 4.12 -13.92
N SER A 43 -8.89 3.11 -14.71
CA SER A 43 -9.20 1.70 -14.47
C SER A 43 -8.63 1.21 -13.13
N THR A 44 -9.11 0.06 -12.63
CA THR A 44 -8.59 -0.58 -11.41
C THR A 44 -7.06 -0.69 -11.42
N ASN A 45 -6.49 -1.14 -12.55
CA ASN A 45 -5.05 -1.34 -12.68
C ASN A 45 -4.28 -0.01 -12.70
N GLN A 46 -4.86 1.07 -13.23
CA GLN A 46 -4.26 2.41 -13.15
C GLN A 46 -4.33 3.01 -11.74
N LYS A 47 -5.41 2.71 -10.98
CA LYS A 47 -5.52 3.10 -9.57
C LYS A 47 -4.48 2.39 -8.71
N VAL A 48 -4.27 1.09 -8.94
CA VAL A 48 -3.17 0.32 -8.32
C VAL A 48 -1.81 0.90 -8.75
N ALA A 49 -1.54 1.05 -10.04
CA ALA A 49 -0.26 1.55 -10.55
C ALA A 49 0.06 3.00 -10.10
N PHE A 50 -0.94 3.85 -9.87
CA PHE A 50 -0.77 5.16 -9.23
C PHE A 50 -0.34 5.03 -7.76
N LEU A 51 -1.02 4.18 -6.99
CA LEU A 51 -0.71 3.93 -5.57
C LEU A 51 0.66 3.25 -5.40
N GLU A 52 1.04 2.36 -6.31
CA GLU A 52 2.37 1.74 -6.36
C GLU A 52 3.44 2.77 -6.76
N ALA A 53 3.22 3.58 -7.80
CA ALA A 53 4.15 4.64 -8.19
C ALA A 53 4.34 5.71 -7.10
N MET A 54 3.41 5.86 -6.15
CA MET A 54 3.59 6.71 -4.96
C MET A 54 4.57 6.13 -3.93
N ILE A 55 4.87 4.83 -3.97
CA ILE A 55 5.83 4.15 -3.07
C ILE A 55 7.28 4.37 -3.53
N ASP A 56 7.51 4.68 -4.81
CA ASP A 56 8.84 5.02 -5.35
C ASP A 56 9.36 6.40 -4.87
N TYR A 57 8.49 7.23 -4.30
CA TYR A 57 8.83 8.53 -3.70
C TYR A 57 9.02 8.40 -2.18
N PRO A 58 9.67 9.38 -1.51
CA PRO A 58 9.67 9.46 -0.05
C PRO A 58 8.23 9.36 0.51
N PRO A 59 8.00 8.81 1.72
CA PRO A 59 6.64 8.65 2.22
C PRO A 59 5.90 9.99 2.37
N LEU A 60 4.59 10.00 2.06
CA LEU A 60 3.76 11.20 2.22
C LEU A 60 3.53 11.53 3.72
N PRO A 61 3.53 12.82 4.11
CA PRO A 61 3.05 13.25 5.41
C PRO A 61 1.61 12.81 5.70
N ALA A 62 1.30 12.58 6.98
CA ALA A 62 0.01 12.04 7.42
C ALA A 62 -1.20 12.91 7.06
N ASP A 63 -1.05 14.24 7.00
CA ASP A 63 -2.10 15.17 6.57
C ASP A 63 -2.39 15.04 5.06
N LYS A 64 -1.35 14.81 4.25
CA LYS A 64 -1.47 14.58 2.80
C LYS A 64 -2.09 13.22 2.49
N LEU A 65 -1.76 12.17 3.23
CA LEU A 65 -2.46 10.88 3.15
C LEU A 65 -3.93 11.01 3.56
N ALA A 66 -4.23 11.70 4.66
CA ALA A 66 -5.60 11.96 5.06
C ALA A 66 -6.37 12.84 4.03
N ALA A 67 -5.69 13.75 3.33
CA ALA A 67 -6.28 14.51 2.22
C ALA A 67 -6.53 13.65 0.99
N MET A 68 -5.59 12.77 0.62
CA MET A 68 -5.74 11.82 -0.48
C MET A 68 -6.92 10.85 -0.23
N ASP A 69 -7.08 10.35 0.99
CA ASP A 69 -8.21 9.49 1.36
C ASP A 69 -9.54 10.26 1.35
N ARG A 70 -9.57 11.52 1.82
CA ARG A 70 -10.77 12.38 1.68
C ARG A 70 -11.12 12.69 0.22
N CYS A 71 -10.14 12.76 -0.67
CA CYS A 71 -10.31 13.11 -2.08
C CYS A 71 -10.75 11.91 -2.94
N TYR A 72 -10.23 10.72 -2.67
CA TYR A 72 -10.44 9.53 -3.52
C TYR A 72 -11.13 8.36 -2.80
N ALA A 73 -11.41 8.49 -1.50
CA ALA A 73 -12.09 7.52 -0.65
C ALA A 73 -11.45 6.11 -0.65
N TRP A 74 -10.12 6.02 -0.80
CA TRP A 74 -9.37 4.76 -0.93
C TRP A 74 -9.69 3.74 0.18
N SER A 75 -9.79 4.19 1.43
CA SER A 75 -10.13 3.35 2.58
C SER A 75 -11.54 2.71 2.51
N SER A 76 -12.44 3.24 1.67
CA SER A 76 -13.80 2.72 1.49
C SER A 76 -13.96 1.75 0.31
N ILE A 77 -12.96 1.65 -0.59
CA ILE A 77 -13.04 0.81 -1.78
C ILE A 77 -12.95 -0.67 -1.39
N ALA A 78 -13.90 -1.48 -1.86
CA ALA A 78 -13.95 -2.91 -1.55
C ALA A 78 -12.94 -3.78 -2.33
N ASN A 79 -12.42 -3.30 -3.46
CA ASN A 79 -11.51 -4.05 -4.33
C ASN A 79 -10.18 -4.37 -3.62
N ALA A 80 -9.82 -5.66 -3.56
CA ALA A 80 -8.68 -6.13 -2.77
C ALA A 80 -7.32 -5.59 -3.24
N GLU A 81 -7.10 -5.41 -4.54
CA GLU A 81 -5.82 -4.89 -5.06
C GLU A 81 -5.65 -3.40 -4.74
N ILE A 82 -6.71 -2.59 -4.91
CA ILE A 82 -6.70 -1.17 -4.50
C ILE A 82 -6.54 -1.05 -2.98
N ARG A 83 -7.27 -1.85 -2.18
CA ARG A 83 -7.10 -1.91 -0.71
C ARG A 83 -5.66 -2.22 -0.33
N PHE A 84 -5.05 -3.23 -0.97
CA PHE A 84 -3.67 -3.61 -0.71
C PHE A 84 -2.69 -2.48 -1.05
N ALA A 85 -2.76 -1.92 -2.26
CA ALA A 85 -1.85 -0.85 -2.68
C ALA A 85 -1.95 0.40 -1.79
N TRP A 86 -3.17 0.82 -1.43
CA TRP A 86 -3.40 1.94 -0.51
C TRP A 86 -2.84 1.67 0.89
N GLN A 87 -3.12 0.48 1.44
CA GLN A 87 -2.61 0.09 2.75
C GLN A 87 -1.08 -0.06 2.77
N MET A 88 -0.46 -0.53 1.69
CA MET A 88 1.00 -0.58 1.54
C MET A 88 1.62 0.81 1.53
N LEU A 89 1.03 1.78 0.81
CA LEU A 89 1.47 3.17 0.79
C LEU A 89 1.36 3.81 2.20
N CYS A 90 0.24 3.60 2.90
CA CYS A 90 0.07 4.08 4.28
C CYS A 90 1.04 3.43 5.28
N LEU A 91 1.33 2.12 5.13
CA LEU A 91 2.33 1.42 5.96
C LEU A 91 3.74 1.97 5.73
N ALA A 92 4.12 2.27 4.48
CA ALA A 92 5.41 2.88 4.16
C ALA A 92 5.59 4.28 4.81
N ALA A 93 4.49 4.97 5.09
CA ALA A 93 4.46 6.25 5.80
C ALA A 93 4.19 6.15 7.31
N ALA A 94 4.12 4.93 7.87
CA ALA A 94 3.74 4.69 9.27
C ALA A 94 2.43 5.39 9.71
N TYR A 95 1.46 5.50 8.80
CA TYR A 95 0.20 6.20 9.01
C TYR A 95 -0.73 5.40 9.94
N THR A 96 -0.54 5.56 11.25
CA THR A 96 -1.24 4.78 12.29
C THR A 96 -2.78 4.74 12.20
N PRO A 97 -3.52 5.77 11.72
CA PRO A 97 -4.99 5.71 11.65
C PRO A 97 -5.55 4.58 10.77
N ILE A 98 -4.80 4.07 9.78
CA ILE A 98 -5.28 2.96 8.94
C ILE A 98 -5.06 1.58 9.58
N TYR A 99 -4.25 1.48 10.64
CA TYR A 99 -3.79 0.19 11.18
C TYR A 99 -4.92 -0.80 11.52
N PRO A 100 -6.10 -0.39 12.08
CA PRO A 100 -7.21 -1.33 12.29
C PRO A 100 -7.77 -1.94 10.99
N GLN A 101 -7.76 -1.20 9.89
CA GLN A 101 -8.18 -1.67 8.56
C GLN A 101 -7.14 -2.61 7.94
N VAL A 102 -5.85 -2.30 8.15
CA VAL A 102 -4.71 -3.14 7.72
C VAL A 102 -4.73 -4.48 8.46
N VAL A 103 -4.87 -4.46 9.77
CA VAL A 103 -4.98 -5.64 10.64
C VAL A 103 -6.14 -6.53 10.23
N THR A 104 -7.28 -5.93 9.86
CA THR A 104 -8.45 -6.68 9.39
C THR A 104 -8.19 -7.31 8.01
N PHE A 105 -7.71 -6.54 7.03
CA PHE A 105 -7.48 -7.04 5.66
C PHE A 105 -6.32 -8.03 5.54
N LEU A 106 -5.20 -7.79 6.21
CA LEU A 106 -4.11 -8.77 6.27
C LEU A 106 -4.52 -10.00 7.10
N GLY A 107 -5.43 -9.83 8.07
CA GLY A 107 -6.14 -10.92 8.75
C GLY A 107 -6.97 -11.79 7.80
N GLU A 108 -7.71 -11.18 6.88
CA GLU A 108 -8.45 -11.87 5.80
C GLU A 108 -7.48 -12.61 4.84
N GLN A 109 -6.37 -11.97 4.46
CA GLN A 109 -5.51 -12.42 3.34
C GLN A 109 -4.27 -13.23 3.75
N GLY A 110 -3.90 -13.27 5.04
CA GLY A 110 -2.71 -13.97 5.55
C GLY A 110 -1.35 -13.33 5.20
N ARG A 111 -1.30 -12.11 4.67
CA ARG A 111 -0.06 -11.47 4.16
C ARG A 111 0.68 -10.61 5.21
N MET A 112 1.04 -11.18 6.36
CA MET A 112 1.59 -10.43 7.52
C MET A 112 2.96 -9.78 7.30
N LYS A 113 3.73 -10.21 6.29
CA LYS A 113 5.10 -9.75 6.00
C LYS A 113 5.24 -8.22 5.94
N SER A 114 4.27 -7.54 5.35
CA SER A 114 4.31 -6.07 5.18
C SER A 114 4.11 -5.35 6.51
N LEU A 115 3.16 -5.80 7.33
CA LEU A 115 2.90 -5.23 8.65
C LEU A 115 4.11 -5.48 9.58
N ASN A 116 4.74 -6.66 9.50
CA ASN A 116 5.89 -7.01 10.34
C ASN A 116 7.12 -6.10 10.13
N LYS A 117 7.27 -5.48 8.97
CA LYS A 117 8.34 -4.51 8.69
C LYS A 117 8.14 -3.16 9.41
N VAL A 118 6.91 -2.84 9.80
CA VAL A 118 6.53 -1.55 10.38
C VAL A 118 6.20 -1.69 11.87
N ASP A 119 5.47 -2.75 12.23
CA ASP A 119 5.07 -3.09 13.60
C ASP A 119 5.03 -4.62 13.76
N ALA A 120 6.17 -5.20 14.16
CA ALA A 120 6.29 -6.64 14.39
C ALA A 120 5.41 -7.17 15.55
N PRO A 121 5.26 -6.47 16.70
CA PRO A 121 4.27 -6.83 17.73
C PRO A 121 2.83 -6.90 17.21
N LEU A 122 2.39 -5.91 16.42
CA LEU A 122 1.06 -5.89 15.83
C LEU A 122 0.88 -6.98 14.77
N ALA A 123 1.91 -7.25 13.96
CA ALA A 123 1.89 -8.34 12.98
C ALA A 123 1.76 -9.72 13.62
N ARG A 124 2.51 -9.98 14.71
CA ARG A 124 2.45 -11.26 15.45
C ARG A 124 1.11 -11.45 16.16
N SER A 125 0.65 -10.46 16.93
CA SER A 125 -0.65 -10.52 17.60
C SER A 125 -1.84 -10.62 16.63
N THR A 126 -1.73 -10.01 15.44
CA THR A 126 -2.68 -10.22 14.35
C THR A 126 -2.60 -11.64 13.80
N PHE A 127 -1.41 -12.18 13.52
CA PHE A 127 -1.25 -13.55 13.05
C PHE A 127 -1.88 -14.54 14.02
N ASP A 128 -1.56 -14.48 15.32
CA ASP A 128 -2.07 -15.41 16.32
C ASP A 128 -3.60 -15.42 16.41
N LYS A 129 -4.25 -14.25 16.25
CA LYS A 129 -5.71 -14.11 16.19
C LYS A 129 -6.35 -14.84 15.01
N TYR A 130 -5.71 -14.82 13.82
CA TYR A 130 -6.27 -15.41 12.59
C TYR A 130 -5.69 -16.81 12.27
N ARG A 131 -4.61 -17.24 12.94
CA ARG A 131 -3.84 -18.47 12.67
C ARG A 131 -4.69 -19.74 12.56
N ALA A 132 -5.74 -19.85 13.38
CA ALA A 132 -6.64 -21.00 13.40
C ALA A 132 -7.56 -21.10 12.15
N GLY A 133 -7.77 -20.00 11.42
CA GLY A 133 -8.56 -19.97 10.19
C GLY A 133 -7.74 -20.20 8.91
N TYR A 134 -6.40 -20.23 9.00
CA TYR A 134 -5.52 -20.36 7.84
C TYR A 134 -5.23 -21.82 7.47
N HIS A 135 -5.06 -22.07 6.17
CA HIS A 135 -4.58 -23.35 5.67
C HIS A 135 -3.15 -23.65 6.21
N PRO A 136 -2.81 -24.88 6.64
CA PRO A 136 -1.51 -25.20 7.24
C PRO A 136 -0.27 -24.98 6.37
N ILE A 137 -0.41 -24.61 5.09
CA ILE A 137 0.71 -24.12 4.26
C ILE A 137 0.92 -22.61 4.46
N ALA A 138 -0.16 -21.82 4.49
CA ALA A 138 -0.10 -20.37 4.72
C ALA A 138 0.47 -20.04 6.11
N VAL A 139 0.06 -20.79 7.14
CA VAL A 139 0.62 -20.71 8.50
C VAL A 139 2.16 -20.82 8.48
N ARG A 140 2.69 -21.88 7.85
CA ARG A 140 4.14 -22.12 7.73
C ARG A 140 4.87 -21.07 6.87
N MET A 141 4.22 -20.50 5.85
CA MET A 141 4.80 -19.41 5.06
C MET A 141 4.95 -18.12 5.88
N VAL A 142 3.94 -17.77 6.68
CA VAL A 142 3.98 -16.57 7.54
C VAL A 142 4.97 -16.73 8.69
N GLU A 143 5.03 -17.92 9.31
CA GLU A 143 6.05 -18.26 10.32
C GLU A 143 7.47 -18.11 9.75
N SER A 144 7.71 -18.60 8.53
CA SER A 144 8.99 -18.43 7.82
C SER A 144 9.32 -16.97 7.50
N ASP A 145 8.33 -16.15 7.16
CA ASP A 145 8.51 -14.71 6.92
C ASP A 145 8.89 -13.94 8.20
N PHE A 146 8.33 -14.31 9.36
CA PHE A 146 8.74 -13.77 10.65
C PHE A 146 10.20 -14.12 10.96
N ASP A 147 10.60 -15.39 10.79
CA ASP A 147 11.97 -15.87 11.05
C ASP A 147 12.99 -15.30 10.07
N ALA A 148 12.60 -15.04 8.81
CA ALA A 148 13.42 -14.34 7.83
C ALA A 148 13.63 -12.87 8.23
N SER A 149 12.58 -12.20 8.75
CA SER A 149 12.68 -10.82 9.20
C SER A 149 13.61 -10.67 10.41
N THR A 150 13.54 -11.58 11.39
CA THR A 150 14.44 -11.55 12.56
C THR A 150 15.91 -11.68 12.16
N ARG A 151 16.24 -12.58 11.22
CA ARG A 151 17.61 -12.79 10.71
C ARG A 151 18.14 -11.64 9.83
N ALA A 152 17.28 -10.73 9.38
CA ALA A 152 17.67 -9.55 8.60
C ALA A 152 17.94 -8.31 9.47
N SER A 153 17.88 -8.44 10.81
CA SER A 153 18.11 -7.38 11.78
C SER A 153 19.21 -7.75 12.80
N THR A 154 20.11 -8.66 12.42
CA THR A 154 21.28 -9.13 13.19
C THR A 154 22.51 -9.07 12.29
#